data_AF-A0A1H9ABE2-F1
#
_entry.id   AF-A0A1H9ABE2-F1
#
_cell.length_a   1.000
_cell.length_b   1.000
_cell.length_c   1.000
_cell.angle_alpha   90.00
_cell.angle_beta   90.00
_cell.angle_gamma   90.00
#
_symmetry.space_group_name_H-M   'P 1'
#
loop_
_entity.id
_entity.type
_entity.pdbx_description
1 polymer ?
#
loop_
_entity_poly.entity_id
_entity_poly.type
_entity_poly.pdbx_seq_one_letter_code
_entity_poly.pdbx_strand_id
1 'polypeptide(L)'
;MMNGNVTSLLTGMLFCLASLLNGQNEIQTAFSMIGGSNTAIEQEQLREEGSKFEIANRVYKRLIAAKGDRRFTPPAFYIASGEKFLAFMEADGLSIGLEEKAFDLCMEMGEDALAAVLGHELSHFYEKHGFDFNILSEFQDEKTGEAVSGVRTRLGNDAEANAFANDLLNSIDRSWSRLVKLSNETESDYLGGFLAYSAGYSVDKLPEMYGKLYEGYGLKDTIFGYGTLQERQELAQATQRKLDNFIDLFEVANLLISVERFADARVLYKYILREYQGREIYNNLGVLTVMEALSCLGDRKKDFRLPLELDLSFGTGTKGIEAYPPGFFEKLLEEALYYFQSAASLDADYAPAYLNQATVYYLREDYTRATFYADVEARDRAEKFPETFPNTGHDADVLLALITIKQGDKAKGISLLEKASANSNVAAINLKIAKGEELPSSSSDGPEWSISDLEQDDILVKSQSINKSKDLRIFDDDKLRVWNEKAGLTDAKIYRFKPRFELNLPDVYFMITNPGYDELNFDDLGVGSTAEAIREEYGEPNKIISAVNGEVWAYDETILIFDAEQKVRRYALWLAD
;
A
#
# COMPACT_ATOMS: atom_id res chain seq x y z
N MET A 1 -13.15 -9.79 42.66
CA MET A 1 -13.54 -8.37 42.86
C MET A 1 -12.98 -7.43 41.77
N MET A 2 -12.51 -7.92 40.60
CA MET A 2 -12.02 -7.05 39.51
C MET A 2 -13.03 -6.85 38.35
N ASN A 3 -14.11 -7.62 38.28
CA ASN A 3 -15.10 -7.51 37.18
C ASN A 3 -16.19 -6.44 37.38
N GLY A 4 -16.27 -5.81 38.56
CA GLY A 4 -17.29 -4.78 38.85
C GLY A 4 -16.86 -3.35 38.50
N ASN A 5 -15.54 -3.09 38.40
CA ASN A 5 -15.04 -1.73 38.19
C ASN A 5 -15.00 -1.35 36.69
N VAL A 6 -14.69 -2.29 35.80
CA VAL A 6 -14.63 -2.06 34.34
C VAL A 6 -16.02 -1.77 33.77
N THR A 7 -17.05 -2.48 34.23
CA THR A 7 -18.45 -2.25 33.85
C THR A 7 -18.97 -0.92 34.37
N SER A 8 -18.58 -0.47 35.57
CA SER A 8 -18.96 0.86 36.11
C SER A 8 -18.26 2.03 35.40
N LEU A 9 -17.01 1.82 34.94
CA LEU A 9 -16.24 2.79 34.18
C LEU A 9 -16.77 2.94 32.75
N LEU A 10 -17.12 1.83 32.10
CA LEU A 10 -17.79 1.83 30.79
C LEU A 10 -19.18 2.48 30.86
N THR A 11 -20.00 2.14 31.85
CA THR A 11 -21.33 2.80 32.02
C THR A 11 -21.21 4.27 32.38
N GLY A 12 -20.21 4.67 33.16
CA GLY A 12 -19.90 6.08 33.45
C GLY A 12 -19.40 6.85 32.22
N MET A 13 -18.53 6.24 31.40
CA MET A 13 -18.10 6.81 30.12
C MET A 13 -19.26 6.93 29.12
N LEU A 14 -20.12 5.91 29.03
CA LEU A 14 -21.33 5.92 28.19
C LEU A 14 -22.32 7.02 28.61
N PHE A 15 -22.48 7.27 29.92
CA PHE A 15 -23.33 8.37 30.41
C PHE A 15 -22.76 9.76 30.10
N CYS A 16 -21.43 9.92 30.19
CA CYS A 16 -20.73 11.14 29.79
C CYS A 16 -20.74 11.34 28.26
N LEU A 17 -20.59 10.28 27.47
CA LEU A 17 -20.67 10.32 26.00
C LEU A 17 -22.08 10.67 25.53
N ALA A 18 -23.12 10.06 26.10
CA ALA A 18 -24.51 10.36 25.77
C ALA A 18 -24.92 11.81 26.13
N SER A 19 -24.35 12.39 27.19
CA SER A 19 -24.61 13.79 27.55
C SER A 19 -23.80 14.81 26.73
N LEU A 20 -22.63 14.43 26.22
CA LEU A 20 -21.81 15.24 25.30
C LEU A 20 -22.33 15.18 23.85
N LEU A 21 -23.00 14.09 23.45
CA LEU A 21 -23.56 13.87 22.11
C LEU A 21 -25.04 14.29 21.96
N ASN A 22 -25.59 15.06 22.91
CA ASN A 22 -26.91 15.70 22.76
C ASN A 22 -26.95 16.79 21.66
N GLY A 23 -25.84 17.01 20.93
CA GLY A 23 -25.83 17.75 19.68
C GLY A 23 -26.38 16.88 18.53
N GLN A 24 -27.39 17.39 17.82
CA GLN A 24 -28.10 16.70 16.73
C GLN A 24 -27.29 16.52 15.42
N ASN A 25 -25.97 16.73 15.43
CA ASN A 25 -25.13 16.66 14.23
C ASN A 25 -24.39 15.32 14.17
N GLU A 26 -24.67 14.48 13.18
CA GLU A 26 -23.89 13.27 12.92
C GLU A 26 -22.65 13.61 12.11
N ILE A 27 -21.44 13.44 12.64
CA ILE A 27 -20.22 13.56 11.84
C ILE A 27 -20.16 12.33 10.91
N GLN A 28 -20.06 12.57 9.59
CA GLN A 28 -20.14 11.56 8.53
C GLN A 28 -19.15 11.91 7.40
N THR A 29 -18.62 10.89 6.69
CA THR A 29 -17.62 11.09 5.62
C THR A 29 -18.26 11.61 4.34
N ALA A 30 -17.43 11.89 3.32
CA ALA A 30 -17.94 12.35 2.06
C ALA A 30 -18.69 11.29 1.25
N PHE A 31 -18.24 10.03 1.34
CA PHE A 31 -18.87 8.91 0.68
C PHE A 31 -20.15 8.44 1.38
N SER A 32 -20.16 8.38 2.71
CA SER A 32 -21.30 7.88 3.53
C SER A 32 -22.62 8.64 3.33
N MET A 33 -22.53 9.83 2.74
CA MET A 33 -23.58 10.81 2.53
C MET A 33 -24.29 10.68 1.17
N ILE A 34 -23.62 10.09 0.19
CA ILE A 34 -24.20 9.92 -1.15
C ILE A 34 -24.89 8.56 -1.23
N GLY A 35 -24.67 7.63 -0.30
CA GLY A 35 -25.44 6.39 -0.15
C GLY A 35 -26.82 6.58 0.50
N GLY A 36 -27.91 6.32 -0.21
CA GLY A 36 -29.27 6.24 0.36
C GLY A 36 -29.49 5.02 1.29
N SER A 37 -30.71 4.85 1.81
CA SER A 37 -31.07 3.70 2.67
C SER A 37 -31.24 2.39 1.89
N ASN A 38 -30.79 1.26 2.45
CA ASN A 38 -30.84 -0.10 1.86
C ASN A 38 -32.20 -0.51 1.25
N THR A 39 -33.32 0.03 1.74
CA THR A 39 -34.67 -0.27 1.21
C THR A 39 -34.96 0.32 -0.19
N ALA A 40 -34.12 1.21 -0.71
CA ALA A 40 -34.29 1.81 -2.05
C ALA A 40 -33.37 1.19 -3.12
N ILE A 41 -32.40 0.34 -2.74
CA ILE A 41 -31.51 -0.37 -3.66
C ILE A 41 -32.26 -1.48 -4.43
N GLU A 42 -33.26 -2.12 -3.79
CA GLU A 42 -34.08 -3.22 -4.39
C GLU A 42 -34.87 -2.83 -5.66
N GLN A 43 -34.92 -1.55 -6.04
CA GLN A 43 -35.63 -1.07 -7.24
C GLN A 43 -34.70 -0.71 -8.41
N GLU A 44 -33.39 -0.86 -8.27
CA GLU A 44 -32.45 -0.44 -9.31
C GLU A 44 -32.31 -1.48 -10.42
N GLN A 45 -32.25 -1.00 -11.68
CA GLN A 45 -31.95 -1.87 -12.81
C GLN A 45 -30.44 -2.07 -12.92
N LEU A 46 -29.96 -3.19 -12.39
CA LEU A 46 -28.56 -3.60 -12.45
C LEU A 46 -28.21 -4.20 -13.83
N ARG A 47 -27.05 -3.81 -14.38
CA ARG A 47 -26.52 -4.30 -15.67
C ARG A 47 -25.05 -4.67 -15.55
N GLU A 48 -24.69 -5.79 -16.18
CA GLU A 48 -23.32 -6.29 -16.33
C GLU A 48 -22.80 -6.13 -17.77
N GLU A 49 -23.36 -5.18 -18.53
CA GLU A 49 -23.04 -4.97 -19.95
C GLU A 49 -23.15 -3.49 -20.35
N GLY A 50 -22.56 -3.16 -21.49
CA GLY A 50 -22.53 -1.80 -22.05
C GLY A 50 -21.20 -1.07 -21.82
N SER A 51 -21.00 0.04 -22.54
CA SER A 51 -19.72 0.75 -22.57
C SER A 51 -19.28 1.30 -21.21
N LYS A 52 -20.23 1.85 -20.43
CA LYS A 52 -19.96 2.34 -19.06
C LYS A 52 -19.49 1.21 -18.14
N PHE A 53 -20.15 0.05 -18.23
CA PHE A 53 -19.78 -1.13 -17.46
C PHE A 53 -18.39 -1.62 -17.86
N GLU A 54 -18.07 -1.73 -19.15
CA GLU A 54 -16.76 -2.22 -19.60
C GLU A 54 -15.60 -1.34 -19.08
N ILE A 55 -15.75 -0.02 -19.12
CA ILE A 55 -14.76 0.93 -18.59
C ILE A 55 -14.64 0.78 -17.07
N ALA A 56 -15.76 0.86 -16.34
CA ALA A 56 -15.76 0.77 -14.88
C ALA A 56 -15.26 -0.58 -14.37
N ASN A 57 -15.64 -1.68 -15.03
CA ASN A 57 -15.20 -3.03 -14.68
C ASN A 57 -13.70 -3.22 -14.92
N ARG A 58 -13.10 -2.54 -15.91
CA ARG A 58 -11.64 -2.55 -16.07
C ARG A 58 -10.94 -1.89 -14.88
N VAL A 59 -11.44 -0.73 -14.45
CA VAL A 59 -10.93 -0.02 -13.25
C VAL A 59 -11.10 -0.90 -12.00
N TYR A 60 -12.30 -1.45 -11.81
CA TYR A 60 -12.65 -2.36 -10.72
C TYR A 60 -11.74 -3.59 -10.63
N LYS A 61 -11.51 -4.28 -11.77
CA LYS A 61 -10.60 -5.43 -11.84
C LYS A 61 -9.16 -5.07 -11.52
N ARG A 62 -8.69 -3.88 -11.93
CA ARG A 62 -7.35 -3.39 -11.61
C ARG A 62 -7.19 -3.15 -10.11
N LEU A 63 -8.21 -2.59 -9.43
CA LEU A 63 -8.22 -2.45 -7.97
C LEU A 63 -8.18 -3.81 -7.26
N ILE A 64 -9.01 -4.78 -7.68
CA ILE A 64 -8.97 -6.15 -7.14
C ILE A 64 -7.59 -6.78 -7.32
N ALA A 65 -6.99 -6.61 -8.50
CA ALA A 65 -5.65 -7.12 -8.78
C ALA A 65 -4.60 -6.49 -7.86
N ALA A 66 -4.67 -5.19 -7.59
CA ALA A 66 -3.77 -4.49 -6.67
C ALA A 66 -3.92 -4.92 -5.21
N LYS A 67 -5.16 -5.12 -4.73
CA LYS A 67 -5.39 -5.67 -3.38
C LYS A 67 -4.78 -7.07 -3.26
N GLY A 68 -5.03 -7.89 -4.28
CA GLY A 68 -4.49 -9.24 -4.38
C GLY A 68 -4.92 -10.19 -3.27
N ASP A 69 -6.07 -9.95 -2.64
CA ASP A 69 -6.69 -10.88 -1.70
C ASP A 69 -7.79 -11.68 -2.42
N ARG A 70 -7.45 -12.90 -2.80
CA ARG A 70 -8.31 -13.87 -3.50
C ARG A 70 -8.80 -14.99 -2.60
N ARG A 71 -8.68 -14.86 -1.27
CA ARG A 71 -9.27 -15.81 -0.31
C ARG A 71 -10.80 -15.85 -0.40
N PHE A 72 -11.38 -14.74 -0.86
CA PHE A 72 -12.80 -14.58 -1.09
C PHE A 72 -13.04 -14.28 -2.56
N THR A 73 -14.18 -14.72 -3.09
CA THR A 73 -14.64 -14.27 -4.40
C THR A 73 -14.91 -12.77 -4.31
N PRO A 74 -14.28 -11.93 -5.15
CA PRO A 74 -14.57 -10.49 -5.16
C PRO A 74 -16.05 -10.23 -5.40
N PRO A 75 -16.61 -9.12 -4.89
CA PRO A 75 -18.01 -8.79 -5.10
C PRO A 75 -18.37 -8.74 -6.59
N ALA A 76 -19.58 -9.19 -6.91
CA ALA A 76 -20.12 -8.98 -8.26
C ALA A 76 -20.26 -7.47 -8.50
N PHE A 77 -20.00 -7.02 -9.73
CA PHE A 77 -20.02 -5.59 -10.06
C PHE A 77 -21.10 -5.28 -11.09
N TYR A 78 -21.82 -4.17 -10.89
CA TYR A 78 -22.94 -3.76 -11.73
C TYR A 78 -22.94 -2.25 -11.99
N ILE A 79 -23.47 -1.85 -13.15
CA ILE A 79 -23.94 -0.48 -13.37
C ILE A 79 -25.43 -0.40 -13.04
N ALA A 80 -25.80 0.60 -12.25
CA ALA A 80 -27.16 0.83 -11.82
C ALA A 80 -27.75 2.11 -12.44
N SER A 81 -29.07 2.13 -12.64
CA SER A 81 -29.78 3.29 -13.19
C SER A 81 -30.20 4.32 -12.13
N GLY A 82 -29.81 4.12 -10.87
CA GLY A 82 -30.09 5.03 -9.76
C GLY A 82 -29.41 6.39 -9.90
N GLU A 83 -29.84 7.33 -9.06
CA GLU A 83 -29.21 8.65 -8.90
C GLU A 83 -29.18 9.13 -7.43
N LYS A 84 -29.14 8.19 -6.48
CA LYS A 84 -29.26 8.44 -5.04
C LYS A 84 -28.14 7.85 -4.20
N PHE A 85 -27.30 6.97 -4.73
CA PHE A 85 -26.36 6.16 -3.96
C PHE A 85 -24.89 6.36 -4.35
N LEU A 86 -24.60 6.89 -5.54
CA LEU A 86 -23.27 6.97 -6.16
C LEU A 86 -22.69 5.59 -6.48
N ALA A 87 -22.14 4.94 -5.47
CA ALA A 87 -21.71 3.56 -5.48
C ALA A 87 -22.14 2.95 -4.14
N PHE A 88 -22.40 1.66 -4.13
CA PHE A 88 -22.92 1.03 -2.93
C PHE A 88 -22.59 -0.45 -2.91
N MET A 89 -22.46 -0.97 -1.70
CA MET A 89 -22.56 -2.39 -1.42
C MET A 89 -24.03 -2.78 -1.26
N GLU A 90 -24.46 -3.78 -2.01
CA GLU A 90 -25.77 -4.42 -1.84
C GLU A 90 -25.93 -5.01 -0.44
N ALA A 91 -27.18 -5.21 -0.01
CA ALA A 91 -27.47 -5.77 1.31
C ALA A 91 -26.93 -7.20 1.52
N ASP A 92 -26.57 -7.89 0.44
CA ASP A 92 -25.90 -9.19 0.49
C ASP A 92 -24.44 -9.11 0.97
N GLY A 93 -23.81 -7.92 0.94
CA GLY A 93 -22.40 -7.72 1.23
C GLY A 93 -21.45 -8.33 0.18
N LEU A 94 -21.99 -8.75 -0.96
CA LEU A 94 -21.32 -9.55 -1.99
C LEU A 94 -21.47 -8.96 -3.40
N SER A 95 -22.16 -7.83 -3.52
CA SER A 95 -22.35 -7.12 -4.78
C SER A 95 -22.09 -5.63 -4.60
N ILE A 96 -21.45 -5.01 -5.60
CA ILE A 96 -21.18 -3.57 -5.67
C ILE A 96 -21.89 -3.00 -6.90
N GLY A 97 -22.74 -2.00 -6.68
CA GLY A 97 -23.37 -1.20 -7.73
C GLY A 97 -22.67 0.14 -7.89
N LEU A 98 -22.56 0.62 -9.14
CA LEU A 98 -22.16 1.99 -9.48
C LEU A 98 -23.26 2.63 -10.33
N GLU A 99 -23.78 3.76 -9.89
CA GLU A 99 -24.80 4.50 -10.63
C GLU A 99 -24.25 5.10 -11.93
N GLU A 100 -25.05 5.10 -12.99
CA GLU A 100 -24.69 5.72 -14.27
C GLU A 100 -24.29 7.20 -14.13
N LYS A 101 -24.96 7.92 -13.22
CA LYS A 101 -24.68 9.32 -12.92
C LYS A 101 -23.34 9.49 -12.21
N ALA A 102 -23.01 8.61 -11.28
CA ALA A 102 -21.71 8.60 -10.60
C ALA A 102 -20.59 8.37 -11.61
N PHE A 103 -20.77 7.38 -12.49
CA PHE A 103 -19.83 7.10 -13.57
C PHE A 103 -19.58 8.35 -14.43
N ASP A 104 -20.65 9.01 -14.89
CA ASP A 104 -20.52 10.20 -15.75
C ASP A 104 -19.76 11.33 -15.05
N LEU A 105 -20.09 11.62 -13.79
CA LEU A 105 -19.41 12.66 -12.99
C LEU A 105 -17.94 12.32 -12.73
N CYS A 106 -17.62 11.06 -12.43
CA CYS A 106 -16.24 10.62 -12.26
C CYS A 106 -15.46 10.74 -13.58
N MET A 107 -16.06 10.36 -14.70
CA MET A 107 -15.37 10.41 -16.00
C MET A 107 -15.09 11.84 -16.49
N GLU A 108 -15.84 12.85 -16.04
CA GLU A 108 -15.47 14.27 -16.24
C GLU A 108 -14.15 14.65 -15.55
N MET A 109 -13.73 13.88 -14.55
CA MET A 109 -12.48 14.05 -13.82
C MET A 109 -11.39 13.05 -14.23
N GLY A 110 -11.77 11.97 -14.91
CA GLY A 110 -10.89 10.87 -15.31
C GLY A 110 -11.04 9.62 -14.44
N GLU A 111 -10.35 8.55 -14.86
CA GLU A 111 -10.45 7.23 -14.22
C GLU A 111 -9.96 7.23 -12.76
N ASP A 112 -9.13 8.20 -12.37
CA ASP A 112 -8.66 8.39 -11.00
C ASP A 112 -9.83 8.60 -10.02
N ALA A 113 -10.81 9.41 -10.40
CA ALA A 113 -12.00 9.66 -9.58
C ALA A 113 -12.87 8.40 -9.45
N LEU A 114 -13.02 7.67 -10.56
CA LEU A 114 -13.75 6.41 -10.58
C LEU A 114 -13.06 5.34 -9.72
N ALA A 115 -11.73 5.28 -9.76
CA ALA A 115 -10.93 4.36 -8.97
C ALA A 115 -11.05 4.64 -7.46
N ALA A 116 -11.12 5.91 -7.07
CA ALA A 116 -11.31 6.29 -5.67
C ALA A 116 -12.68 5.83 -5.12
N VAL A 117 -13.74 6.06 -5.89
CA VAL A 117 -15.11 5.64 -5.53
C VAL A 117 -15.20 4.12 -5.40
N LEU A 118 -14.71 3.39 -6.40
CA LEU A 118 -14.74 1.93 -6.38
C LEU A 118 -13.78 1.34 -5.33
N GLY A 119 -12.67 2.02 -5.06
CA GLY A 119 -11.72 1.65 -4.02
C GLY A 119 -12.35 1.74 -2.63
N HIS A 120 -13.15 2.78 -2.36
CA HIS A 120 -13.93 2.92 -1.14
C HIS A 120 -14.87 1.72 -0.93
N GLU A 121 -15.70 1.37 -1.93
CA GLU A 121 -16.62 0.22 -1.83
C GLU A 121 -15.88 -1.11 -1.65
N LEU A 122 -14.77 -1.31 -2.36
CA LEU A 122 -13.93 -2.50 -2.19
C LEU A 122 -13.33 -2.58 -0.78
N SER A 123 -13.00 -1.43 -0.17
CA SER A 123 -12.49 -1.43 1.20
C SER A 123 -13.55 -1.89 2.19
N HIS A 124 -14.82 -1.50 2.03
CA HIS A 124 -15.91 -2.05 2.85
C HIS A 124 -15.96 -3.58 2.81
N PHE A 125 -15.70 -4.18 1.66
CA PHE A 125 -15.69 -5.63 1.48
C PHE A 125 -14.49 -6.27 2.16
N TYR A 126 -13.27 -5.81 1.85
CA TYR A 126 -12.04 -6.43 2.33
C TYR A 126 -11.84 -6.29 3.84
N GLU A 127 -12.28 -5.16 4.41
CA GLU A 127 -12.22 -4.90 5.84
C GLU A 127 -13.46 -5.40 6.59
N LYS A 128 -14.38 -6.08 5.88
CA LYS A 128 -15.55 -6.77 6.46
C LYS A 128 -16.45 -5.87 7.28
N HIS A 129 -16.55 -4.60 6.90
CA HIS A 129 -17.33 -3.58 7.61
C HIS A 129 -18.80 -3.99 7.84
N GLY A 130 -19.42 -4.70 6.89
CA GLY A 130 -20.78 -5.22 7.05
C GLY A 130 -20.90 -6.32 8.12
N PHE A 131 -19.90 -7.20 8.23
CA PHE A 131 -19.88 -8.26 9.24
C PHE A 131 -19.61 -7.70 10.63
N ASP A 132 -18.64 -6.81 10.76
CA ASP A 132 -18.28 -6.16 12.02
C ASP A 132 -19.45 -5.35 12.57
N PHE A 133 -20.16 -4.62 11.70
CA PHE A 133 -21.37 -3.91 12.09
C PHE A 133 -22.43 -4.87 12.66
N ASN A 134 -22.72 -6.00 11.98
CA ASN A 134 -23.72 -6.96 12.44
C ASN A 134 -23.38 -7.59 13.80
N ILE A 135 -22.13 -8.03 14.00
CA ILE A 135 -21.69 -8.59 15.30
C ILE A 135 -21.79 -7.55 16.40
N LEU A 136 -21.35 -6.32 16.13
CA LEU A 136 -21.40 -5.24 17.11
C LEU A 136 -22.84 -4.88 17.47
N SER A 137 -23.75 -4.87 16.50
CA SER A 137 -25.19 -4.71 16.75
C SER A 137 -25.77 -5.84 17.60
N GLU A 138 -25.46 -7.11 17.31
CA GLU A 138 -25.94 -8.25 18.11
C GLU A 138 -25.43 -8.19 19.57
N PHE A 139 -24.13 -7.91 19.75
CA PHE A 139 -23.54 -7.78 21.08
C PHE A 139 -24.13 -6.58 21.83
N GLN A 140 -24.36 -5.47 21.12
CA GLN A 140 -25.00 -4.29 21.69
C GLN A 140 -26.44 -4.57 22.10
N ASP A 141 -27.23 -5.28 21.30
CA ASP A 141 -28.60 -5.67 21.65
C ASP A 141 -28.63 -6.50 22.95
N GLU A 142 -27.67 -7.41 23.13
CA GLU A 142 -27.52 -8.17 24.37
C GLU A 142 -27.18 -7.25 25.56
N LYS A 143 -26.15 -6.39 25.41
CA LYS A 143 -25.69 -5.50 26.49
C LYS A 143 -26.70 -4.41 26.84
N THR A 144 -27.36 -3.85 25.83
CA THR A 144 -28.47 -2.91 26.03
C THR A 144 -29.60 -3.61 26.75
N GLY A 145 -29.98 -4.83 26.36
CA GLY A 145 -30.94 -5.69 27.06
C GLY A 145 -30.64 -5.87 28.56
N GLU A 146 -29.39 -6.20 28.91
CA GLU A 146 -28.92 -6.30 30.30
C GLU A 146 -29.03 -4.94 31.03
N ALA A 147 -28.60 -3.86 30.38
CA ALA A 147 -28.67 -2.51 30.93
C ALA A 147 -30.12 -2.05 31.15
N VAL A 148 -31.04 -2.35 30.23
CA VAL A 148 -32.48 -2.06 30.36
C VAL A 148 -33.03 -2.73 31.62
N SER A 149 -32.73 -4.01 31.80
CA SER A 149 -33.16 -4.78 32.96
C SER A 149 -32.64 -4.15 34.26
N GLY A 150 -31.36 -3.76 34.28
CA GLY A 150 -30.74 -3.10 35.43
C GLY A 150 -31.25 -1.69 35.72
N VAL A 151 -31.64 -0.91 34.70
CA VAL A 151 -32.25 0.42 34.86
C VAL A 151 -33.69 0.29 35.35
N ARG A 152 -34.50 -0.60 34.74
CA ARG A 152 -35.88 -0.89 35.18
C ARG A 152 -35.95 -1.37 36.63
N THR A 153 -34.99 -2.20 37.03
CA THR A 153 -34.89 -2.66 38.43
C THR A 153 -34.62 -1.51 39.40
N ARG A 154 -33.91 -0.46 38.97
CA ARG A 154 -33.51 0.69 39.82
C ARG A 154 -34.51 1.85 39.82
N LEU A 155 -35.16 2.13 38.69
CA LEU A 155 -36.11 3.24 38.53
C LEU A 155 -37.56 2.85 38.87
N GLY A 156 -37.85 1.56 39.03
CA GLY A 156 -39.23 1.07 39.14
C GLY A 156 -39.84 0.81 37.77
N ASN A 157 -41.04 0.21 37.75
CA ASN A 157 -41.68 -0.29 36.53
C ASN A 157 -42.93 0.53 36.14
N ASP A 158 -42.96 1.81 36.50
CA ASP A 158 -44.02 2.70 36.06
C ASP A 158 -43.81 3.21 34.63
N ALA A 159 -44.82 3.87 34.07
CA ALA A 159 -44.82 4.29 32.67
C ALA A 159 -43.76 5.37 32.38
N GLU A 160 -43.48 6.25 33.33
CA GLU A 160 -42.54 7.37 33.16
C GLU A 160 -41.08 6.87 33.23
N ALA A 161 -40.78 6.01 34.20
CA ALA A 161 -39.48 5.34 34.31
C ALA A 161 -39.17 4.48 33.07
N ASN A 162 -40.18 3.76 32.55
CA ASN A 162 -40.02 2.97 31.33
C ASN A 162 -39.84 3.84 30.08
N ALA A 163 -40.55 4.97 29.96
CA ALA A 163 -40.37 5.91 28.85
C ALA A 163 -38.96 6.52 28.86
N PHE A 164 -38.48 6.97 30.03
CA PHE A 164 -37.14 7.51 30.19
C PHE A 164 -36.04 6.47 29.88
N ALA A 165 -36.19 5.24 30.40
CA ALA A 165 -35.24 4.17 30.12
C ALA A 165 -35.17 3.87 28.61
N ASN A 166 -36.31 3.77 27.93
CA ASN A 166 -36.36 3.50 26.48
C ASN A 166 -35.75 4.65 25.66
N ASP A 167 -35.98 5.91 26.04
CA ASP A 167 -35.40 7.06 25.34
C ASP A 167 -33.86 7.11 25.45
N LEU A 168 -33.33 6.86 26.66
CA LEU A 168 -31.89 6.75 26.89
C LEU A 168 -31.26 5.59 26.11
N LEU A 169 -31.94 4.47 25.98
CA LEU A 169 -31.44 3.33 25.21
C LEU A 169 -31.42 3.63 23.72
N ASN A 170 -32.49 4.23 23.20
CA ASN A 170 -32.54 4.65 21.80
C ASN A 170 -31.47 5.71 21.49
N SER A 171 -31.09 6.56 22.45
CA SER A 171 -30.01 7.54 22.23
C SER A 171 -28.62 6.89 22.25
N ILE A 172 -28.37 5.93 23.15
CA ILE A 172 -27.14 5.14 23.17
C ILE A 172 -27.02 4.31 21.89
N ASP A 173 -28.11 3.67 21.47
CA ASP A 173 -28.15 2.81 20.30
C ASP A 173 -27.77 3.54 19.01
N ARG A 174 -28.45 4.67 18.77
CA ARG A 174 -28.14 5.56 17.65
C ARG A 174 -26.70 6.07 17.71
N SER A 175 -26.21 6.45 18.89
CA SER A 175 -24.84 6.98 19.04
C SER A 175 -23.77 5.95 18.71
N TRP A 176 -23.95 4.70 19.16
CA TRP A 176 -23.00 3.63 18.86
C TRP A 176 -22.99 3.27 17.38
N SER A 177 -24.18 3.03 16.79
CA SER A 177 -24.32 2.71 15.36
C SER A 177 -23.67 3.77 14.48
N ARG A 178 -23.83 5.05 14.83
CA ARG A 178 -23.17 6.18 14.16
C ARG A 178 -21.64 6.13 14.26
N LEU A 179 -21.10 5.83 15.44
CA LEU A 179 -19.65 5.77 15.64
C LEU A 179 -19.01 4.63 14.84
N VAL A 180 -19.65 3.46 14.80
CA VAL A 180 -19.17 2.32 13.99
C VAL A 180 -19.22 2.68 12.51
N LYS A 181 -20.36 3.21 12.02
CA LYS A 181 -20.47 3.63 10.62
C LYS A 181 -19.41 4.68 10.26
N LEU A 182 -19.25 5.71 11.07
CA LEU A 182 -18.23 6.75 10.87
C LEU A 182 -16.81 6.15 10.82
N SER A 183 -16.51 5.20 11.70
CA SER A 183 -15.22 4.51 11.70
C SER A 183 -14.99 3.76 10.39
N ASN A 184 -15.95 2.92 9.98
CA ASN A 184 -15.88 2.11 8.77
C ASN A 184 -15.74 2.98 7.51
N GLU A 185 -16.52 4.05 7.42
CA GLU A 185 -16.48 4.97 6.29
C GLU A 185 -15.15 5.74 6.24
N THR A 186 -14.65 6.19 7.40
CA THR A 186 -13.34 6.85 7.48
C THR A 186 -12.23 5.89 7.06
N GLU A 187 -12.34 4.63 7.48
CA GLU A 187 -11.42 3.55 7.08
C GLU A 187 -11.46 3.27 5.58
N SER A 188 -12.66 3.16 5.01
CA SER A 188 -12.85 2.93 3.58
C SER A 188 -12.35 4.08 2.70
N ASP A 189 -12.50 5.32 3.15
CA ASP A 189 -11.98 6.49 2.44
C ASP A 189 -10.44 6.45 2.27
N TYR A 190 -9.66 6.21 3.34
CA TYR A 190 -8.19 6.20 3.19
C TYR A 190 -7.63 4.85 2.70
N LEU A 191 -8.19 3.71 3.09
CA LEU A 191 -7.73 2.42 2.57
C LEU A 191 -8.14 2.22 1.11
N GLY A 192 -9.35 2.67 0.74
CA GLY A 192 -9.80 2.71 -0.64
C GLY A 192 -8.98 3.66 -1.50
N GLY A 193 -8.61 4.83 -0.96
CA GLY A 193 -7.66 5.73 -1.60
C GLY A 193 -6.26 5.10 -1.76
N PHE A 194 -5.76 4.40 -0.74
CA PHE A 194 -4.46 3.71 -0.82
C PHE A 194 -4.51 2.54 -1.81
N LEU A 195 -5.65 1.85 -1.91
CA LEU A 195 -5.89 0.84 -2.94
C LEU A 195 -5.87 1.44 -4.35
N ALA A 196 -6.51 2.59 -4.56
CA ALA A 196 -6.46 3.30 -5.84
C ALA A 196 -5.02 3.74 -6.19
N TYR A 197 -4.29 4.29 -5.21
CA TYR A 197 -2.89 4.67 -5.36
C TYR A 197 -2.00 3.46 -5.73
N SER A 198 -2.11 2.34 -5.01
CA SER A 198 -1.35 1.12 -5.30
C SER A 198 -1.73 0.48 -6.63
N ALA A 199 -2.97 0.67 -7.11
CA ALA A 199 -3.37 0.30 -8.45
C ALA A 199 -2.81 1.23 -9.54
N GLY A 200 -2.20 2.36 -9.18
CA GLY A 200 -1.54 3.31 -10.08
C GLY A 200 -2.39 4.53 -10.47
N TYR A 201 -3.51 4.77 -9.79
CA TYR A 201 -4.35 5.96 -9.99
C TYR A 201 -3.88 7.12 -9.10
N SER A 202 -4.10 8.36 -9.54
CA SER A 202 -3.85 9.54 -8.70
C SER A 202 -4.94 9.70 -7.63
N VAL A 203 -4.57 10.20 -6.46
CA VAL A 203 -5.47 10.48 -5.34
C VAL A 203 -5.29 11.89 -4.77
N ASP A 204 -4.64 12.77 -5.52
CA ASP A 204 -4.31 14.14 -5.05
C ASP A 204 -5.54 15.07 -5.03
N LYS A 205 -6.59 14.72 -5.79
CA LYS A 205 -7.79 15.55 -5.99
C LYS A 205 -9.06 14.99 -5.35
N LEU A 206 -8.96 14.08 -4.37
CA LEU A 206 -10.15 13.53 -3.71
C LEU A 206 -11.04 14.61 -3.06
N PRO A 207 -10.51 15.66 -2.38
CA PRO A 207 -11.38 16.70 -1.83
C PRO A 207 -12.17 17.46 -2.91
N GLU A 208 -11.57 17.73 -4.06
CA GLU A 208 -12.24 18.38 -5.20
C GLU A 208 -13.29 17.44 -5.82
N MET A 209 -12.97 16.14 -5.90
CA MET A 209 -13.90 15.10 -6.35
C MET A 209 -15.16 15.08 -5.49
N TYR A 210 -15.02 15.08 -4.16
CA TYR A 210 -16.16 15.12 -3.25
C TYR A 210 -17.05 16.34 -3.49
N GLY A 211 -16.43 17.51 -3.70
CA GLY A 211 -17.16 18.73 -4.04
C GLY A 211 -18.02 18.58 -5.30
N LYS A 212 -17.45 18.03 -6.38
CA LYS A 212 -18.18 17.79 -7.63
C LYS A 212 -19.29 16.76 -7.49
N LEU A 213 -19.05 15.66 -6.78
CA LEU A 213 -20.07 14.63 -6.54
C LEU A 213 -21.24 15.21 -5.72
N TYR A 214 -20.95 16.01 -4.70
CA TYR A 214 -21.98 16.70 -3.92
C TYR A 214 -22.82 17.67 -4.74
N GLU A 215 -22.19 18.45 -5.61
CA GLU A 215 -22.89 19.36 -6.52
C GLU A 215 -23.76 18.57 -7.51
N GLY A 216 -23.21 17.53 -8.14
CA GLY A 216 -23.90 16.68 -9.11
C GLY A 216 -25.12 15.95 -8.52
N TYR A 217 -25.06 15.57 -7.24
CA TYR A 217 -26.16 14.94 -6.52
C TYR A 217 -27.10 15.94 -5.81
N GLY A 218 -26.82 17.26 -5.91
CA GLY A 218 -27.68 18.31 -5.36
C GLY A 218 -27.78 18.27 -3.84
N LEU A 219 -26.71 17.86 -3.15
CA LEU A 219 -26.70 17.74 -1.70
C LEU A 219 -26.74 19.13 -1.03
N LYS A 220 -27.64 19.28 -0.07
CA LYS A 220 -27.81 20.52 0.69
C LYS A 220 -26.66 20.72 1.68
N ASP A 221 -26.46 21.97 2.08
CA ASP A 221 -25.48 22.35 3.11
C ASP A 221 -25.75 21.65 4.46
N THR A 222 -27.01 21.69 4.89
CA THR A 222 -27.50 20.97 6.07
C THR A 222 -28.45 19.85 5.64
N ILE A 223 -28.16 18.64 6.11
CA ILE A 223 -28.99 17.46 5.89
C ILE A 223 -29.43 16.93 7.25
N PHE A 224 -30.72 16.62 7.40
CA PHE A 224 -31.26 16.16 8.67
C PHE A 224 -30.58 14.86 9.10
N GLY A 225 -29.99 14.86 10.30
CA GLY A 225 -29.22 13.72 10.80
C GLY A 225 -27.80 13.66 10.24
N TYR A 226 -27.23 14.75 9.72
CA TYR A 226 -25.84 14.77 9.24
C TYR A 226 -25.16 16.08 9.64
N GLY A 227 -23.84 16.07 9.64
CA GLY A 227 -23.01 17.26 9.80
C GLY A 227 -23.21 18.23 8.64
N THR A 228 -22.92 19.50 8.91
CA THR A 228 -22.85 20.55 7.90
C THR A 228 -21.88 20.18 6.78
N LEU A 229 -22.02 20.80 5.60
CA LEU A 229 -21.06 20.62 4.50
C LEU A 229 -19.62 20.89 4.95
N GLN A 230 -19.44 21.90 5.81
CA GLN A 230 -18.14 22.23 6.37
C GLN A 230 -17.58 21.07 7.22
N GLU A 231 -18.34 20.54 8.18
CA GLU A 231 -17.89 19.42 9.04
C GLU A 231 -17.52 18.18 8.19
N ARG A 232 -18.25 17.93 7.10
CA ARG A 232 -17.96 16.84 6.16
C ARG A 232 -16.68 17.08 5.36
N GLN A 233 -16.45 18.32 4.91
CA GLN A 233 -15.21 18.70 4.23
C GLN A 233 -14.01 18.60 5.17
N GLU A 234 -14.15 18.99 6.45
CA GLU A 234 -13.10 18.87 7.46
C GLU A 234 -12.72 17.41 7.71
N LEU A 235 -13.70 16.50 7.76
CA LEU A 235 -13.45 15.06 7.88
C LEU A 235 -12.77 14.50 6.63
N ALA A 236 -13.27 14.82 5.43
CA ALA A 236 -12.63 14.39 4.18
C ALA A 236 -11.16 14.85 4.09
N GLN A 237 -10.87 16.08 4.54
CA GLN A 237 -9.49 16.58 4.64
C GLN A 237 -8.68 15.81 5.70
N ALA A 238 -9.29 15.40 6.81
CA ALA A 238 -8.62 14.56 7.81
C ALA A 238 -8.27 13.18 7.24
N THR A 239 -9.18 12.58 6.48
CA THR A 239 -8.95 11.29 5.85
C THR A 239 -7.90 11.38 4.74
N GLN A 240 -7.92 12.44 3.92
CA GLN A 240 -6.85 12.73 2.96
C GLN A 240 -5.49 12.81 3.65
N ARG A 241 -5.39 13.50 4.80
CA ARG A 241 -4.12 13.56 5.55
C ARG A 241 -3.64 12.17 5.99
N LYS A 242 -4.55 11.26 6.34
CA LYS A 242 -4.19 9.88 6.71
C LYS A 242 -3.70 9.09 5.49
N LEU A 243 -4.42 9.19 4.37
CA LEU A 243 -4.00 8.62 3.08
C LEU A 243 -2.61 9.13 2.65
N ASP A 244 -2.39 10.45 2.67
CA ASP A 244 -1.12 11.04 2.28
C ASP A 244 0.04 10.51 3.14
N ASN A 245 -0.21 10.21 4.42
CA ASN A 245 0.83 9.63 5.29
C ASN A 245 1.19 8.20 4.86
N PHE A 246 0.22 7.39 4.44
CA PHE A 246 0.47 6.05 3.93
C PHE A 246 1.26 6.09 2.61
N ILE A 247 0.90 7.01 1.73
CA ILE A 247 1.63 7.26 0.48
C ILE A 247 3.07 7.68 0.77
N ASP A 248 3.28 8.67 1.65
CA ASP A 248 4.63 9.11 2.00
C ASP A 248 5.48 7.97 2.61
N LEU A 249 4.90 7.11 3.45
CA LEU A 249 5.58 5.95 4.01
C LEU A 249 5.96 4.93 2.93
N PHE A 250 5.05 4.67 1.99
CA PHE A 250 5.25 3.72 0.90
C PHE A 250 6.31 4.22 -0.10
N GLU A 251 6.24 5.50 -0.52
CA GLU A 251 7.24 6.11 -1.39
C GLU A 251 8.63 6.09 -0.77
N VAL A 252 8.75 6.51 0.50
CA VAL A 252 10.06 6.50 1.19
C VAL A 252 10.58 5.09 1.39
N ALA A 253 9.72 4.10 1.64
CA ALA A 253 10.18 2.70 1.72
C ALA A 253 10.80 2.24 0.39
N ASN A 254 10.19 2.60 -0.74
CA ASN A 254 10.69 2.28 -2.08
C ASN A 254 11.98 3.06 -2.43
N LEU A 255 12.13 4.28 -1.94
CA LEU A 255 13.39 5.04 -2.07
C LEU A 255 14.51 4.46 -1.20
N LEU A 256 14.23 4.12 0.06
CA LEU A 256 15.18 3.47 0.98
C LEU A 256 15.69 2.14 0.43
N ILE A 257 14.81 1.41 -0.25
CA ILE A 257 15.15 0.20 -1.00
C ILE A 257 16.26 0.46 -2.03
N SER A 258 16.15 1.54 -2.80
CA SER A 258 17.10 1.85 -3.88
C SER A 258 18.51 2.17 -3.39
N VAL A 259 18.62 2.66 -2.16
CA VAL A 259 19.88 2.98 -1.48
C VAL A 259 20.29 1.88 -0.47
N GLU A 260 19.68 0.69 -0.58
CA GLU A 260 19.95 -0.51 0.23
C GLU A 260 19.77 -0.33 1.76
N ARG A 261 18.91 0.59 2.17
CA ARG A 261 18.50 0.78 3.56
C ARG A 261 17.36 -0.21 3.89
N PHE A 262 17.59 -1.50 3.66
CA PHE A 262 16.56 -2.54 3.71
C PHE A 262 15.88 -2.67 5.08
N ALA A 263 16.65 -2.57 6.17
CA ALA A 263 16.11 -2.62 7.52
C ALA A 263 15.14 -1.47 7.81
N ASP A 264 15.47 -0.27 7.32
CA ASP A 264 14.66 0.93 7.50
C ASP A 264 13.39 0.84 6.64
N ALA A 265 13.52 0.43 5.37
CA ALA A 265 12.37 0.18 4.50
C ALA A 265 11.42 -0.87 5.09
N ARG A 266 11.96 -1.94 5.70
CA ARG A 266 11.19 -2.99 6.37
C ARG A 266 10.37 -2.42 7.53
N VAL A 267 10.91 -1.47 8.30
CA VAL A 267 10.19 -0.79 9.39
C VAL A 267 8.97 -0.03 8.84
N LEU A 268 9.11 0.67 7.72
CA LEU A 268 8.00 1.38 7.08
C LEU A 268 6.91 0.43 6.57
N TYR A 269 7.30 -0.64 5.86
CA TYR A 269 6.35 -1.65 5.39
C TYR A 269 5.63 -2.37 6.54
N LYS A 270 6.31 -2.64 7.67
CA LYS A 270 5.66 -3.17 8.88
C LYS A 270 4.61 -2.22 9.45
N TYR A 271 4.83 -0.90 9.35
CA TYR A 271 3.87 0.09 9.81
C TYR A 271 2.61 0.07 8.95
N ILE A 272 2.79 0.09 7.61
CA ILE A 272 1.69 0.01 6.63
C ILE A 272 0.88 -1.27 6.84
N LEU A 273 1.55 -2.42 7.03
CA LEU A 273 0.91 -3.73 7.17
C LEU A 273 -0.07 -3.83 8.35
N ARG A 274 0.03 -2.95 9.36
CA ARG A 274 -0.89 -2.94 10.50
C ARG A 274 -2.31 -2.54 10.12
N GLU A 275 -2.47 -1.76 9.06
CA GLU A 275 -3.77 -1.26 8.61
C GLU A 275 -4.11 -1.68 7.18
N TYR A 276 -3.11 -1.99 6.33
CA TYR A 276 -3.36 -2.42 4.95
C TYR A 276 -2.67 -3.75 4.64
N GLN A 277 -3.48 -4.80 4.44
CA GLN A 277 -3.01 -6.14 4.13
C GLN A 277 -3.18 -6.46 2.65
N GLY A 278 -2.12 -6.30 1.86
CA GLY A 278 -2.08 -6.69 0.44
C GLY A 278 -1.03 -7.77 0.17
N ARG A 279 -1.23 -8.61 -0.85
CA ARG A 279 -0.24 -9.66 -1.21
C ARG A 279 1.12 -9.07 -1.53
N GLU A 280 1.13 -7.91 -2.18
CA GLU A 280 2.34 -7.16 -2.53
C GLU A 280 3.06 -6.65 -1.28
N ILE A 281 2.34 -6.07 -0.32
CA ILE A 281 2.92 -5.60 0.96
C ILE A 281 3.61 -6.74 1.70
N TYR A 282 2.96 -7.91 1.78
CA TYR A 282 3.56 -9.11 2.38
C TYR A 282 4.78 -9.60 1.59
N ASN A 283 4.69 -9.68 0.27
CA ASN A 283 5.80 -10.12 -0.58
C ASN A 283 7.01 -9.19 -0.44
N ASN A 284 6.80 -7.89 -0.57
CA ASN A 284 7.84 -6.87 -0.47
C ASN A 284 8.50 -6.93 0.91
N LEU A 285 7.70 -7.05 1.97
CA LEU A 285 8.22 -7.20 3.33
C LEU A 285 9.07 -8.48 3.51
N GLY A 286 8.67 -9.59 2.88
CA GLY A 286 9.44 -10.82 2.85
C GLY A 286 10.80 -10.62 2.18
N VAL A 287 10.85 -9.99 1.01
CA VAL A 287 12.12 -9.76 0.29
C VAL A 287 13.03 -8.82 1.08
N LEU A 288 12.50 -7.72 1.63
CA LEU A 288 13.29 -6.82 2.49
C LEU A 288 13.90 -7.54 3.68
N THR A 289 13.16 -8.49 4.25
CA THR A 289 13.64 -9.32 5.36
C THR A 289 14.78 -10.23 4.91
N VAL A 290 14.72 -10.81 3.70
CA VAL A 290 15.84 -11.57 3.11
C VAL A 290 17.04 -10.67 2.86
N MET A 291 16.85 -9.48 2.31
CA MET A 291 17.94 -8.54 1.99
C MET A 291 18.64 -8.01 3.26
N GLU A 292 17.90 -7.80 4.34
CA GLU A 292 18.48 -7.53 5.66
C GLU A 292 19.25 -8.74 6.19
N ALA A 293 18.72 -9.97 6.03
CA ALA A 293 19.43 -11.18 6.41
C ALA A 293 20.77 -11.30 5.67
N LEU A 294 20.80 -11.05 4.37
CA LEU A 294 22.03 -11.09 3.58
C LEU A 294 23.04 -10.03 4.05
N SER A 295 22.58 -8.86 4.47
CA SER A 295 23.44 -7.83 5.07
C SER A 295 24.13 -8.30 6.37
N CYS A 296 23.58 -9.31 7.06
CA CYS A 296 24.22 -9.92 8.23
C CYS A 296 25.46 -10.75 7.88
N LEU A 297 25.59 -11.19 6.62
CA LEU A 297 26.70 -12.03 6.17
C LEU A 297 27.97 -11.21 5.85
N GLY A 298 27.86 -9.89 5.71
CA GLY A 298 28.97 -9.00 5.34
C GLY A 298 29.68 -9.48 4.06
N ASP A 299 31.01 -9.40 4.03
CA ASP A 299 31.81 -9.88 2.89
C ASP A 299 31.84 -11.41 2.74
N ARG A 300 31.23 -12.18 3.66
CA ARG A 300 31.39 -13.65 3.71
C ARG A 300 30.55 -14.45 2.71
N LYS A 301 29.79 -13.84 1.80
CA LYS A 301 29.18 -14.57 0.66
C LYS A 301 29.02 -13.62 -0.54
N LYS A 302 29.95 -13.69 -1.49
CA LYS A 302 29.76 -13.20 -2.87
C LYS A 302 29.98 -14.36 -3.84
N ASP A 303 28.93 -15.12 -4.13
CA ASP A 303 29.02 -16.10 -5.22
C ASP A 303 27.97 -15.84 -6.32
N PHE A 304 26.74 -15.44 -6.01
CA PHE A 304 25.69 -15.24 -7.01
C PHE A 304 24.67 -14.18 -6.59
N ARG A 305 24.12 -13.42 -7.55
CA ARG A 305 22.91 -12.60 -7.39
C ARG A 305 21.69 -13.51 -7.29
N LEU A 306 20.81 -13.26 -6.33
CA LEU A 306 19.61 -14.08 -6.12
C LEU A 306 18.44 -13.57 -6.97
N PRO A 307 17.62 -14.45 -7.54
CA PRO A 307 16.37 -14.08 -8.20
C PRO A 307 15.26 -13.88 -7.14
N LEU A 308 15.32 -12.76 -6.41
CA LEU A 308 14.26 -12.33 -5.52
C LEU A 308 13.34 -11.38 -6.27
N GLU A 309 12.07 -11.74 -6.38
CA GLU A 309 11.03 -10.91 -7.00
C GLU A 309 10.29 -10.12 -5.93
N LEU A 310 10.79 -8.93 -5.64
CA LEU A 310 9.93 -7.84 -5.24
C LEU A 310 9.07 -7.43 -6.42
N ASP A 311 7.98 -6.74 -6.14
CA ASP A 311 7.38 -5.83 -7.13
C ASP A 311 8.27 -4.57 -7.36
N LEU A 312 9.61 -4.76 -7.30
CA LEU A 312 10.79 -3.88 -7.34
C LEU A 312 12.12 -4.73 -7.26
N SER A 313 12.65 -5.32 -8.36
CA SER A 313 13.78 -6.31 -8.40
C SER A 313 15.18 -5.83 -7.90
N PHE A 314 16.20 -6.71 -7.74
CA PHE A 314 17.51 -6.34 -7.15
C PHE A 314 18.77 -6.99 -7.75
N GLY A 315 19.91 -6.29 -7.62
CA GLY A 315 21.27 -6.82 -7.66
C GLY A 315 22.03 -6.55 -6.35
N THR A 316 22.72 -7.55 -5.79
CA THR A 316 23.30 -7.52 -4.44
C THR A 316 24.62 -6.73 -4.34
N GLY A 317 24.70 -5.75 -3.43
CA GLY A 317 25.97 -5.17 -2.99
C GLY A 317 25.90 -4.29 -1.73
N THR A 318 25.57 -4.82 -0.55
CA THR A 318 25.53 -4.02 0.70
C THR A 318 26.83 -3.99 1.51
N LYS A 319 27.17 -2.80 2.03
CA LYS A 319 28.08 -2.60 3.18
C LYS A 319 27.29 -2.82 4.48
N GLY A 320 27.71 -3.80 5.28
CA GLY A 320 27.00 -4.24 6.48
C GLY A 320 27.13 -3.29 7.69
N ILE A 321 26.10 -3.31 8.54
CA ILE A 321 26.09 -2.76 9.91
C ILE A 321 26.94 -3.67 10.82
N GLU A 322 27.59 -3.11 11.84
CA GLU A 322 28.38 -3.87 12.82
C GLU A 322 27.57 -5.00 13.49
N ALA A 323 28.11 -6.22 13.38
CA ALA A 323 27.81 -7.47 14.08
C ALA A 323 26.37 -7.67 14.59
N TYR A 324 25.51 -8.22 13.72
CA TYR A 324 24.23 -8.81 14.15
C TYR A 324 24.43 -9.96 15.16
N PRO A 325 23.48 -10.17 16.09
CA PRO A 325 23.56 -11.27 17.05
C PRO A 325 23.61 -12.65 16.35
N PRO A 326 24.29 -13.66 16.95
CA PRO A 326 24.24 -15.03 16.44
C PRO A 326 22.80 -15.54 16.31
N GLY A 327 22.47 -16.22 15.21
CA GLY A 327 21.13 -16.74 14.94
C GLY A 327 20.14 -15.71 14.36
N PHE A 328 20.55 -14.44 14.18
CA PHE A 328 19.68 -13.42 13.61
C PHE A 328 19.39 -13.67 12.13
N PHE A 329 20.39 -14.14 11.37
CA PHE A 329 20.23 -14.55 9.97
C PHE A 329 19.09 -15.57 9.80
N GLU A 330 19.13 -16.66 10.57
CA GLU A 330 18.12 -17.72 10.50
C GLU A 330 16.74 -17.23 10.90
N LYS A 331 16.65 -16.38 11.94
CA LYS A 331 15.38 -15.77 12.36
C LYS A 331 14.76 -14.90 11.27
N LEU A 332 15.59 -14.10 10.59
CA LEU A 332 15.13 -13.27 9.48
C LEU A 332 14.64 -14.12 8.31
N LEU A 333 15.33 -15.22 7.98
CA LEU A 333 14.85 -16.14 6.95
C LEU A 333 13.53 -16.83 7.33
N GLU A 334 13.34 -17.17 8.60
CA GLU A 334 12.06 -17.70 9.09
C GLU A 334 10.93 -16.67 9.04
N GLU A 335 11.22 -15.42 9.40
CA GLU A 335 10.28 -14.31 9.29
C GLU A 335 9.91 -14.02 7.82
N ALA A 336 10.90 -14.04 6.91
CA ALA A 336 10.65 -13.88 5.48
C ALA A 336 9.73 -14.96 4.91
N LEU A 337 9.94 -16.24 5.30
CA LEU A 337 9.06 -17.34 4.92
C LEU A 337 7.62 -17.10 5.37
N TYR A 338 7.40 -16.61 6.59
CA TYR A 338 6.06 -16.28 7.09
C TYR A 338 5.38 -15.21 6.22
N TYR A 339 6.11 -14.17 5.81
CA TYR A 339 5.56 -13.14 4.93
C TYR A 339 5.21 -13.68 3.55
N PHE A 340 6.08 -14.48 2.92
CA PHE A 340 5.76 -15.08 1.63
C PHE A 340 4.59 -16.07 1.71
N GLN A 341 4.50 -16.85 2.79
CA GLN A 341 3.34 -17.71 3.05
C GLN A 341 2.05 -16.90 3.22
N SER A 342 2.14 -15.74 3.87
CA SER A 342 0.99 -14.83 4.01
C SER A 342 0.57 -14.29 2.64
N ALA A 343 1.51 -13.84 1.80
CA ALA A 343 1.23 -13.40 0.43
C ALA A 343 0.57 -14.51 -0.42
N ALA A 344 1.13 -15.73 -0.40
CA ALA A 344 0.55 -16.89 -1.09
C ALA A 344 -0.82 -17.31 -0.53
N SER A 345 -1.07 -17.06 0.76
CA SER A 345 -2.40 -17.31 1.36
C SER A 345 -3.45 -16.31 0.89
N LEU A 346 -3.04 -15.06 0.59
CA LEU A 346 -3.92 -14.05 0.01
C LEU A 346 -4.24 -14.40 -1.44
N ASP A 347 -3.25 -14.80 -2.23
CA ASP A 347 -3.46 -15.23 -3.61
C ASP A 347 -2.64 -16.48 -3.91
N ALA A 348 -3.32 -17.61 -3.97
CA ALA A 348 -2.70 -18.91 -4.22
C ALA A 348 -2.05 -19.01 -5.60
N ASP A 349 -2.40 -18.14 -6.56
CA ASP A 349 -1.80 -18.11 -7.89
C ASP A 349 -0.63 -17.10 -7.98
N TYR A 350 -0.26 -16.43 -6.88
CA TYR A 350 0.78 -15.40 -6.85
C TYR A 350 2.19 -16.03 -6.90
N ALA A 351 2.66 -16.28 -8.13
CA ALA A 351 3.93 -16.96 -8.42
C ALA A 351 5.16 -16.37 -7.69
N PRO A 352 5.34 -15.03 -7.56
CA PRO A 352 6.52 -14.44 -6.92
C PRO A 352 6.71 -14.89 -5.47
N ALA A 353 5.63 -15.10 -4.71
CA ALA A 353 5.74 -15.56 -3.33
C ALA A 353 6.39 -16.95 -3.23
N TYR A 354 6.11 -17.85 -4.18
CA TYR A 354 6.69 -19.19 -4.20
C TYR A 354 8.15 -19.19 -4.66
N LEU A 355 8.49 -18.36 -5.64
CA LEU A 355 9.88 -18.15 -6.06
C LEU A 355 10.72 -17.62 -4.88
N ASN A 356 10.19 -16.63 -4.17
CA ASN A 356 10.87 -16.06 -3.02
C ASN A 356 11.02 -17.07 -1.86
N GLN A 357 10.02 -17.92 -1.61
CA GLN A 357 10.16 -19.06 -0.69
C GLN A 357 11.29 -20.00 -1.13
N ALA A 358 11.36 -20.33 -2.43
CA ALA A 358 12.43 -21.16 -2.99
C ALA A 358 13.82 -20.56 -2.72
N THR A 359 13.96 -19.24 -2.89
CA THR A 359 15.20 -18.52 -2.60
C THR A 359 15.57 -18.59 -1.12
N VAL A 360 14.60 -18.49 -0.20
CA VAL A 360 14.89 -18.68 1.23
C VAL A 360 15.36 -20.11 1.51
N TYR A 361 14.74 -21.13 0.92
CA TYR A 361 15.19 -22.51 1.09
C TYR A 361 16.59 -22.75 0.50
N TYR A 362 16.91 -22.11 -0.62
CA TYR A 362 18.26 -22.11 -1.19
C TYR A 362 19.27 -21.51 -0.21
N LEU A 363 18.95 -20.38 0.43
CA LEU A 363 19.81 -19.74 1.44
C LEU A 363 20.00 -20.58 2.70
N ARG A 364 18.99 -21.39 3.06
CA ARG A 364 19.05 -22.39 4.14
C ARG A 364 19.76 -23.69 3.73
N GLU A 365 20.24 -23.77 2.50
CA GLU A 365 20.88 -24.95 1.90
C GLU A 365 19.96 -26.20 1.85
N ASP A 366 18.64 -25.97 1.91
CA ASP A 366 17.62 -27.00 1.68
C ASP A 366 17.25 -27.05 0.20
N TYR A 367 18.17 -27.59 -0.59
CA TYR A 367 18.04 -27.61 -2.05
C TYR A 367 16.86 -28.46 -2.54
N THR A 368 16.38 -29.42 -1.74
CA THR A 368 15.20 -30.23 -2.08
C THR A 368 13.95 -29.37 -2.07
N ARG A 369 13.71 -28.61 -0.99
CA ARG A 369 12.57 -27.68 -0.93
C ARG A 369 12.75 -26.52 -1.90
N ALA A 370 13.96 -25.98 -2.03
CA ALA A 370 14.24 -24.91 -2.98
C ALA A 370 13.88 -25.33 -4.43
N THR A 371 14.26 -26.54 -4.83
CA THR A 371 13.92 -27.09 -6.16
C THR A 371 12.41 -27.26 -6.30
N PHE A 372 11.72 -27.84 -5.31
CA PHE A 372 10.27 -28.02 -5.38
C PHE A 372 9.53 -26.68 -5.56
N TYR A 373 9.84 -25.68 -4.74
CA TYR A 373 9.16 -24.39 -4.82
C TYR A 373 9.49 -23.62 -6.11
N ALA A 374 10.72 -23.71 -6.62
CA ALA A 374 11.09 -23.07 -7.87
C ALA A 374 10.48 -23.79 -9.10
N ASP A 375 10.65 -25.11 -9.17
CA ASP A 375 10.34 -25.92 -10.35
C ASP A 375 8.85 -26.20 -10.50
N VAL A 376 8.16 -26.45 -9.38
CA VAL A 376 6.75 -26.85 -9.35
C VAL A 376 5.88 -25.67 -8.98
N GLU A 377 6.08 -25.05 -7.81
CA GLU A 377 5.11 -24.07 -7.33
C GLU A 377 5.19 -22.74 -8.11
N ALA A 378 6.39 -22.16 -8.25
CA ALA A 378 6.57 -20.87 -8.91
C ALA A 378 6.38 -20.96 -10.42
N ARG A 379 7.05 -21.91 -11.09
CA ARG A 379 6.98 -22.02 -12.55
C ARG A 379 5.57 -22.35 -13.05
N ASP A 380 4.88 -23.34 -12.47
CA ASP A 380 3.54 -23.73 -12.95
C ASP A 380 2.55 -22.56 -12.91
N ARG A 381 2.67 -21.69 -11.90
CA ARG A 381 1.84 -20.48 -11.77
C ARG A 381 2.23 -19.38 -12.74
N ALA A 382 3.52 -19.16 -12.93
CA ALA A 382 4.01 -18.21 -13.93
C ALA A 382 3.56 -18.61 -15.34
N GLU A 383 3.63 -19.90 -15.69
CA GLU A 383 3.15 -20.42 -16.98
C GLU A 383 1.62 -20.31 -17.15
N LYS A 384 0.86 -20.39 -16.06
CA LYS A 384 -0.60 -20.20 -16.06
C LYS A 384 -0.98 -18.72 -16.25
N PHE A 385 -0.14 -17.77 -15.83
CA PHE A 385 -0.38 -16.33 -15.91
C PHE A 385 0.83 -15.54 -16.46
N PRO A 386 1.26 -15.80 -17.70
CA PRO A 386 2.51 -15.25 -18.25
C PRO A 386 2.46 -13.73 -18.41
N GLU A 387 1.28 -13.16 -18.67
CA GLU A 387 1.09 -11.70 -18.76
C GLU A 387 1.18 -11.01 -17.40
N THR A 388 0.90 -11.74 -16.30
CA THR A 388 0.94 -11.20 -14.94
C THR A 388 2.31 -11.40 -14.29
N PHE A 389 2.98 -12.51 -14.60
CA PHE A 389 4.26 -12.90 -14.01
C PHE A 389 5.30 -13.26 -15.09
N PRO A 390 5.63 -12.31 -16.00
CA PRO A 390 6.48 -12.61 -17.16
C PRO A 390 7.91 -13.03 -16.76
N ASN A 391 8.40 -12.56 -15.61
CA ASN A 391 9.78 -12.80 -15.16
C ASN A 391 9.92 -14.04 -14.26
N THR A 392 8.87 -14.42 -13.52
CA THR A 392 8.98 -15.44 -12.45
C THR A 392 9.43 -16.80 -12.94
N GLY A 393 8.99 -17.20 -14.14
CA GLY A 393 9.44 -18.46 -14.75
C GLY A 393 10.93 -18.44 -15.12
N HIS A 394 11.42 -17.30 -15.63
CA HIS A 394 12.83 -17.11 -15.97
C HIS A 394 13.70 -17.08 -14.71
N ASP A 395 13.22 -16.42 -13.67
CA ASP A 395 13.91 -16.32 -12.39
C ASP A 395 13.94 -17.66 -11.62
N ALA A 396 12.91 -18.50 -11.78
CA ALA A 396 12.94 -19.88 -11.34
C ALA A 396 14.04 -20.69 -12.06
N ASP A 397 14.22 -20.52 -13.37
CA ASP A 397 15.30 -21.17 -14.13
C ASP A 397 16.69 -20.74 -13.62
N VAL A 398 16.86 -19.46 -13.27
CA VAL A 398 18.10 -18.97 -12.64
C VAL A 398 18.34 -19.69 -11.33
N LEU A 399 17.34 -19.76 -10.45
CA LEU A 399 17.50 -20.38 -9.14
C LEU A 399 17.85 -21.87 -9.25
N LEU A 400 17.22 -22.61 -10.16
CA LEU A 400 17.55 -24.01 -10.41
C LEU A 400 18.98 -24.20 -10.94
N ALA A 401 19.46 -23.27 -11.76
CA ALA A 401 20.85 -23.29 -12.20
C ALA A 401 21.80 -23.09 -11.00
N LEU A 402 21.51 -22.13 -10.11
CA LEU A 402 22.29 -21.89 -8.89
C LEU A 402 22.29 -23.09 -7.94
N ILE A 403 21.13 -23.71 -7.73
CA ILE A 403 20.99 -24.95 -6.95
C ILE A 403 21.87 -26.05 -7.54
N THR A 404 21.83 -26.24 -8.87
CA THR A 404 22.64 -27.24 -9.58
C THR A 404 24.14 -27.01 -9.36
N ILE A 405 24.60 -25.75 -9.41
CA ILE A 405 25.99 -25.39 -9.11
C ILE A 405 26.34 -25.74 -7.66
N LYS A 406 25.50 -25.36 -6.69
CA LYS A 406 25.75 -25.61 -5.26
C LYS A 406 25.70 -27.09 -4.89
N GLN A 407 24.97 -27.92 -5.63
CA GLN A 407 24.98 -29.38 -5.50
C GLN A 407 26.19 -30.06 -6.15
N GLY A 408 27.08 -29.31 -6.79
CA GLY A 408 28.37 -29.78 -7.30
C GLY A 408 28.47 -29.97 -8.81
N ASP A 409 27.37 -29.82 -9.56
CA ASP A 409 27.37 -29.92 -11.02
C ASP A 409 27.50 -28.53 -11.68
N LYS A 410 28.69 -27.94 -11.50
CA LYS A 410 28.99 -26.59 -12.00
C LYS A 410 28.83 -26.49 -13.52
N ALA A 411 29.19 -27.54 -14.27
CA ALA A 411 29.12 -27.55 -15.74
C ALA A 411 27.67 -27.47 -16.23
N LYS A 412 26.77 -28.30 -15.66
CA LYS A 412 25.35 -28.24 -15.97
C LYS A 412 24.73 -26.92 -15.54
N GLY A 413 25.07 -26.42 -14.36
CA GLY A 413 24.59 -25.13 -13.87
C GLY A 413 24.98 -23.95 -14.78
N ILE A 414 26.21 -23.92 -15.28
CA ILE A 414 26.65 -22.93 -16.28
C ILE A 414 25.81 -23.03 -17.56
N SER A 415 25.58 -24.24 -18.08
CA SER A 415 24.76 -24.43 -19.29
C SER A 415 23.31 -23.94 -19.09
N LEU A 416 22.74 -24.12 -17.90
CA LEU A 416 21.42 -23.60 -17.56
C LEU A 416 21.42 -22.06 -17.49
N LEU A 417 22.45 -21.45 -16.88
CA LEU A 417 22.60 -19.98 -16.86
C LEU A 417 22.78 -19.39 -18.27
N GLU A 418 23.51 -20.06 -19.16
CA GLU A 418 23.65 -19.64 -20.56
C GLU A 418 22.29 -19.58 -21.26
N LYS A 419 21.44 -20.60 -21.08
CA LYS A 419 20.08 -20.61 -21.62
C LYS A 419 19.22 -19.49 -21.02
N ALA A 420 19.28 -19.29 -19.71
CA ALA A 420 18.49 -18.28 -19.01
C ALA A 420 18.95 -16.84 -19.31
N SER A 421 20.23 -16.64 -19.63
CA SER A 421 20.80 -15.31 -19.90
C SER A 421 20.20 -14.58 -21.11
N ALA A 422 19.49 -15.29 -21.99
CA ALA A 422 18.74 -14.68 -23.09
C ALA A 422 17.60 -13.77 -22.61
N ASN A 423 17.01 -14.07 -21.44
CA ASN A 423 15.79 -13.42 -20.94
C ASN A 423 15.94 -12.90 -19.50
N SER A 424 17.10 -13.05 -18.85
CA SER A 424 17.32 -12.60 -17.47
C SER A 424 18.71 -12.00 -17.28
N ASN A 425 18.75 -10.72 -16.90
CA ASN A 425 19.98 -10.02 -16.53
C ASN A 425 20.65 -10.66 -15.31
N VAL A 426 19.85 -11.14 -14.35
CA VAL A 426 20.35 -11.87 -13.17
C VAL A 426 21.09 -13.13 -13.61
N ALA A 427 20.54 -13.87 -14.58
CA ALA A 427 21.21 -15.04 -15.16
C ALA A 427 22.52 -14.67 -15.86
N ALA A 428 22.53 -13.59 -16.65
CA ALA A 428 23.72 -13.13 -17.37
C ALA A 428 24.85 -12.74 -16.41
N ILE A 429 24.53 -12.07 -15.30
CA ILE A 429 25.51 -11.72 -14.27
C ILE A 429 26.00 -12.98 -13.55
N ASN A 430 25.09 -13.86 -13.14
CA ASN A 430 25.45 -15.11 -12.49
C ASN A 430 26.31 -16.01 -13.37
N LEU A 431 26.10 -15.99 -14.69
CA LEU A 431 26.93 -16.70 -15.65
C LEU A 431 28.38 -16.22 -15.60
N LYS A 432 28.59 -14.90 -15.61
CA LYS A 432 29.92 -14.29 -15.46
C LYS A 432 30.58 -14.72 -14.15
N ILE A 433 29.83 -14.65 -13.04
CA ILE A 433 30.37 -15.06 -11.73
C ILE A 433 30.68 -16.56 -11.72
N ALA A 434 29.81 -17.42 -12.28
CA ALA A 434 30.04 -18.85 -12.36
C ALA A 434 31.31 -19.18 -13.16
N LYS A 435 31.59 -18.40 -14.21
CA LYS A 435 32.79 -18.52 -15.06
C LYS A 435 34.04 -17.90 -14.41
N GLY A 436 33.89 -17.13 -13.33
CA GLY A 436 35.00 -16.42 -12.67
C GLY A 436 35.47 -15.19 -13.45
N GLU A 437 34.57 -14.61 -14.26
CA GLU A 437 34.82 -13.39 -15.02
C GLU A 437 34.67 -12.17 -14.10
N GLU A 438 35.45 -11.12 -14.35
CA GLU A 438 35.24 -9.83 -13.67
C GLU A 438 33.90 -9.24 -14.10
N LEU A 439 33.09 -8.85 -13.11
CA LEU A 439 31.90 -8.08 -13.38
C LEU A 439 32.31 -6.66 -13.79
N PRO A 440 31.63 -6.05 -14.78
CA PRO A 440 31.88 -4.66 -15.10
C PRO A 440 31.71 -3.82 -13.83
N SER A 441 32.70 -2.99 -13.51
CA SER A 441 32.57 -2.01 -12.45
C SER A 441 31.54 -0.97 -12.90
N SER A 442 30.38 -0.92 -12.24
CA SER A 442 29.51 0.25 -12.33
C SER A 442 30.17 1.36 -11.51
N SER A 443 30.64 2.39 -12.19
CA SER A 443 31.16 3.61 -11.58
C SER A 443 30.75 4.80 -12.45
N SER A 444 29.49 4.80 -12.88
CA SER A 444 28.92 6.03 -13.42
C SER A 444 28.39 6.82 -12.25
N ASP A 445 28.93 8.02 -12.06
CA ASP A 445 28.43 9.01 -11.11
C ASP A 445 26.94 9.32 -11.40
N GLY A 446 26.52 9.07 -12.65
CA GLY A 446 25.15 9.22 -13.11
C GLY A 446 24.80 10.66 -13.45
N PRO A 447 23.50 10.96 -13.56
CA PRO A 447 23.05 12.31 -13.85
C PRO A 447 23.24 13.27 -12.66
N GLU A 448 23.95 14.39 -12.88
CA GLU A 448 23.97 15.56 -11.99
C GLU A 448 22.71 16.42 -12.23
N TRP A 449 21.54 15.90 -11.84
CA TRP A 449 20.26 16.59 -12.05
C TRP A 449 19.90 17.50 -10.87
N SER A 450 19.11 18.53 -11.16
CA SER A 450 18.50 19.41 -10.16
C SER A 450 16.97 19.33 -10.21
N ILE A 451 16.30 19.81 -9.17
CA ILE A 451 14.83 20.00 -9.18
C ILE A 451 14.55 21.45 -8.83
N SER A 452 14.05 22.23 -9.80
CA SER A 452 13.82 23.67 -9.64
C SER A 452 15.04 24.42 -9.09
N ASP A 453 16.18 24.24 -9.77
CA ASP A 453 17.50 24.79 -9.43
C ASP A 453 18.07 24.32 -8.07
N LEU A 454 17.48 23.31 -7.43
CA LEU A 454 18.05 22.71 -6.22
C LEU A 454 18.83 21.44 -6.58
N GLU A 455 20.12 21.45 -6.28
CA GLU A 455 21.00 20.31 -6.45
C GLU A 455 20.95 19.38 -5.22
N GLN A 456 21.67 18.25 -5.28
CA GLN A 456 21.73 17.28 -4.19
C GLN A 456 22.23 17.93 -2.87
N ASP A 457 23.29 18.74 -2.93
CA ASP A 457 23.87 19.42 -1.76
C ASP A 457 22.93 20.46 -1.12
N ASP A 458 21.94 20.96 -1.86
CA ASP A 458 20.99 21.94 -1.35
C ASP A 458 19.92 21.32 -0.43
N ILE A 459 19.70 19.99 -0.49
CA ILE A 459 18.62 19.32 0.23
C ILE A 459 18.69 19.60 1.73
N LEU A 460 19.89 19.51 2.31
CA LEU A 460 20.10 19.72 3.74
C LEU A 460 19.83 21.18 4.14
N VAL A 461 20.42 22.12 3.41
CA VAL A 461 20.28 23.57 3.67
C VAL A 461 18.81 23.97 3.52
N LYS A 462 18.16 23.52 2.43
CA LYS A 462 16.76 23.80 2.17
C LYS A 462 15.89 23.27 3.30
N SER A 463 15.97 21.99 3.64
CA SER A 463 15.13 21.37 4.69
C SER A 463 15.30 22.00 6.08
N GLN A 464 16.46 22.58 6.38
CA GLN A 464 16.71 23.34 7.62
C GLN A 464 16.16 24.78 7.57
N SER A 465 16.03 25.36 6.38
CA SER A 465 15.56 26.74 6.18
C SER A 465 14.03 26.89 6.15
N ILE A 466 13.29 25.79 5.92
CA ILE A 466 11.83 25.78 5.83
C ILE A 466 11.18 24.90 6.90
N ASN A 467 9.96 25.27 7.30
CA ASN A 467 9.19 24.47 8.25
C ASN A 467 8.73 23.16 7.60
N LYS A 468 8.93 22.04 8.29
CA LYS A 468 8.41 20.74 7.88
C LYS A 468 6.88 20.77 7.79
N SER A 469 6.35 20.11 6.78
CA SER A 469 4.91 19.89 6.60
C SER A 469 4.38 18.77 7.50
N LYS A 470 5.20 17.72 7.73
CA LYS A 470 4.83 16.54 8.54
C LYS A 470 6.00 16.05 9.40
N ASP A 471 5.68 15.41 10.52
CA ASP A 471 6.62 14.73 11.43
C ASP A 471 5.95 13.46 11.95
N LEU A 472 6.15 12.36 11.23
CA LEU A 472 5.54 11.06 11.49
C LEU A 472 6.46 10.25 12.40
N ARG A 473 5.89 9.67 13.46
CA ARG A 473 6.59 8.72 14.33
C ARG A 473 6.21 7.30 13.95
N ILE A 474 7.21 6.49 13.69
CA ILE A 474 7.08 5.12 13.23
C ILE A 474 7.71 4.22 14.29
N PHE A 475 6.89 3.40 14.95
CA PHE A 475 7.31 2.53 16.05
C PHE A 475 8.19 3.24 17.11
N ASP A 476 9.08 2.49 17.76
CA ASP A 476 9.80 2.81 19.00
C ASP A 476 10.49 4.18 19.00
N ASP A 477 11.03 4.66 17.85
CA ASP A 477 11.55 6.03 17.72
C ASP A 477 11.91 6.50 16.29
N ASP A 478 11.68 5.69 15.25
CA ASP A 478 11.95 6.06 13.85
C ASP A 478 11.04 7.23 13.43
N LYS A 479 11.57 8.15 12.61
CA LYS A 479 10.85 9.37 12.21
C LYS A 479 10.95 9.62 10.72
N LEU A 480 9.81 9.94 10.13
CA LEU A 480 9.74 10.46 8.78
C LEU A 480 9.28 11.92 8.82
N ARG A 481 10.13 12.83 8.36
CA ARG A 481 9.78 14.23 8.16
C ARG A 481 9.58 14.49 6.68
N VAL A 482 8.58 15.31 6.38
CA VAL A 482 8.20 15.64 5.01
C VAL A 482 8.11 17.15 4.87
N TRP A 483 8.66 17.67 3.78
CA TRP A 483 8.44 19.03 3.28
C TRP A 483 7.82 18.91 1.89
N ASN A 484 6.75 19.65 1.64
CA ASN A 484 6.00 19.61 0.38
C ASN A 484 5.50 21.01 0.03
N GLU A 485 4.50 21.13 -0.83
CA GLU A 485 3.90 22.42 -1.22
C GLU A 485 3.52 23.32 -0.03
N LYS A 486 3.05 22.75 1.08
CA LYS A 486 2.73 23.50 2.31
C LYS A 486 3.94 24.17 2.96
N ALA A 487 5.14 23.68 2.64
CA ALA A 487 6.42 24.25 3.06
C ALA A 487 7.04 25.17 1.98
N GLY A 488 6.33 25.42 0.88
CA GLY A 488 6.80 26.25 -0.24
C GLY A 488 7.59 25.50 -1.31
N LEU A 489 7.49 24.17 -1.38
CA LEU A 489 8.09 23.35 -2.44
C LEU A 489 7.00 22.97 -3.48
N THR A 490 6.91 23.72 -4.56
CA THR A 490 5.87 23.55 -5.60
C THR A 490 6.11 22.35 -6.50
N ASP A 491 7.37 22.02 -6.76
CA ASP A 491 7.78 21.08 -7.79
C ASP A 491 8.42 19.80 -7.23
N ALA A 492 8.62 19.75 -5.91
CA ALA A 492 9.25 18.64 -5.22
C ALA A 492 8.64 18.35 -3.84
N LYS A 493 8.93 17.15 -3.33
CA LYS A 493 8.86 16.82 -1.90
C LYS A 493 10.26 16.49 -1.39
N ILE A 494 10.58 16.96 -0.19
CA ILE A 494 11.76 16.50 0.54
C ILE A 494 11.30 15.54 1.64
N TYR A 495 11.93 14.39 1.70
CA TYR A 495 11.81 13.41 2.78
C TYR A 495 13.10 13.38 3.58
N ARG A 496 12.98 13.28 4.90
CA ARG A 496 14.07 12.89 5.80
C ARG A 496 13.61 11.71 6.61
N PHE A 497 14.23 10.56 6.37
CA PHE A 497 14.07 9.40 7.22
C PHE A 497 15.18 9.40 8.26
N LYS A 498 14.77 9.44 9.53
CA LYS A 498 15.65 9.34 10.67
C LYS A 498 15.44 7.98 11.35
N PRO A 499 16.42 7.07 11.28
CA PRO A 499 16.34 5.83 12.01
C PRO A 499 16.38 6.08 13.53
N ARG A 500 15.88 5.12 14.31
CA ARG A 500 15.97 5.14 15.77
C ARG A 500 17.42 5.29 16.24
N PHE A 501 17.58 6.03 17.33
CA PHE A 501 18.88 6.52 17.79
C PHE A 501 19.88 5.40 18.10
N GLU A 502 19.42 4.24 18.57
CA GLU A 502 20.30 3.13 18.96
C GLU A 502 21.11 2.55 17.80
N LEU A 503 20.67 2.76 16.55
CA LEU A 503 21.38 2.23 15.39
C LEU A 503 22.60 3.07 14.99
N ASN A 504 22.70 4.33 15.45
CA ASN A 504 23.75 5.28 15.10
C ASN A 504 24.01 5.35 13.57
N LEU A 505 22.93 5.27 12.79
CA LEU A 505 22.95 5.37 11.34
C LEU A 505 22.70 6.82 10.91
N PRO A 506 23.30 7.27 9.79
CA PRO A 506 23.04 8.59 9.25
C PRO A 506 21.57 8.73 8.86
N ASP A 507 21.09 9.97 8.90
CA ASP A 507 19.76 10.28 8.37
C ASP A 507 19.84 10.23 6.84
N VAL A 508 18.78 9.75 6.20
CA VAL A 508 18.71 9.72 4.73
C VAL A 508 17.72 10.77 4.26
N TYR A 509 18.13 11.57 3.30
CA TYR A 509 17.28 12.57 2.66
C TYR A 509 17.02 12.18 1.22
N PHE A 510 15.79 12.45 0.78
CA PHE A 510 15.39 12.35 -0.61
C PHE A 510 14.69 13.63 -1.02
N MET A 511 14.98 14.16 -2.21
CA MET A 511 14.19 15.19 -2.85
C MET A 511 13.63 14.60 -4.14
N ILE A 512 12.32 14.41 -4.21
CA ILE A 512 11.64 13.77 -5.34
C ILE A 512 10.74 14.77 -6.05
N THR A 513 10.77 14.75 -7.38
CA THR A 513 9.87 15.53 -8.25
C THR A 513 8.39 15.25 -7.95
N ASN A 514 7.53 16.27 -8.02
CA ASN A 514 6.09 16.09 -7.94
C ASN A 514 5.54 15.45 -9.24
N PRO A 515 4.38 14.78 -9.19
CA PRO A 515 3.71 14.32 -10.41
C PRO A 515 3.46 15.48 -11.38
N GLY A 516 3.80 15.29 -12.66
CA GLY A 516 3.62 16.31 -13.70
C GLY A 516 4.79 17.28 -13.88
N TYR A 517 5.88 17.11 -13.14
CA TYR A 517 7.13 17.83 -13.39
C TYR A 517 7.65 17.55 -14.80
N ASP A 518 8.02 18.59 -15.55
CA ASP A 518 8.37 18.51 -16.98
C ASP A 518 9.65 19.27 -17.36
N GLU A 519 10.42 19.78 -16.39
CA GLU A 519 11.70 20.42 -16.69
C GLU A 519 12.72 19.39 -17.18
N LEU A 520 13.50 19.80 -18.19
CA LEU A 520 14.63 19.05 -18.72
C LEU A 520 15.93 19.62 -18.15
N ASN A 521 16.92 18.75 -18.02
CA ASN A 521 18.25 19.11 -17.59
C ASN A 521 19.08 19.70 -18.76
N PHE A 522 20.37 19.97 -18.51
CA PHE A 522 21.29 20.50 -19.52
C PHE A 522 21.52 19.57 -20.72
N ASP A 523 21.30 18.27 -20.55
CA ASP A 523 21.47 17.24 -21.59
C ASP A 523 20.17 16.97 -22.37
N ASP A 524 19.15 17.83 -22.22
CA ASP A 524 17.80 17.66 -22.78
C ASP A 524 17.09 16.36 -22.31
N LEU A 525 17.47 15.87 -21.13
CA LEU A 525 16.93 14.68 -20.47
C LEU A 525 16.15 15.06 -19.20
N GLY A 526 15.16 14.26 -18.86
CA GLY A 526 14.23 14.54 -17.75
C GLY A 526 13.01 13.61 -17.78
N VAL A 527 11.91 14.03 -17.17
CA VAL A 527 10.64 13.28 -17.23
C VAL A 527 10.21 13.11 -18.69
N GLY A 528 9.87 11.88 -19.07
CA GLY A 528 9.53 11.44 -20.42
C GLY A 528 10.69 10.84 -21.22
N SER A 529 11.94 10.96 -20.73
CA SER A 529 13.12 10.39 -21.40
C SER A 529 13.13 8.87 -21.34
N THR A 530 13.56 8.21 -22.41
CA THR A 530 13.60 6.74 -22.50
C THR A 530 14.80 6.15 -21.77
N ALA A 531 14.65 4.95 -21.21
CA ALA A 531 15.74 4.15 -20.63
C ALA A 531 16.98 4.06 -21.53
N GLU A 532 16.78 3.88 -22.84
CA GLU A 532 17.88 3.80 -23.81
C GLU A 532 18.71 5.10 -23.86
N ALA A 533 18.04 6.26 -23.92
CA ALA A 533 18.70 7.56 -23.94
C ALA A 533 19.48 7.83 -22.65
N ILE A 534 18.91 7.45 -21.50
CA ILE A 534 19.60 7.55 -20.20
C ILE A 534 20.88 6.70 -20.18
N ARG A 535 20.83 5.46 -20.68
CA ARG A 535 22.03 4.59 -20.74
C ARG A 535 23.06 5.08 -21.75
N GLU A 536 22.63 5.66 -22.86
CA GLU A 536 23.53 6.20 -23.88
C GLU A 536 24.34 7.37 -23.32
N GLU A 537 23.70 8.25 -22.55
CA GLU A 537 24.35 9.43 -21.98
C GLU A 537 25.13 9.11 -20.70
N TYR A 538 24.48 8.46 -19.72
CA TYR A 538 25.03 8.27 -18.38
C TYR A 538 25.56 6.86 -18.12
N GLY A 539 25.46 5.95 -19.08
CA GLY A 539 25.86 4.55 -18.89
C GLY A 539 24.94 3.76 -17.95
N GLU A 540 25.40 2.57 -17.58
CA GLU A 540 24.64 1.65 -16.73
C GLU A 540 24.52 2.18 -15.30
N PRO A 541 23.32 2.15 -14.70
CA PRO A 541 23.14 2.52 -13.30
C PRO A 541 23.83 1.54 -12.37
N ASN A 542 24.13 2.00 -11.15
CA ASN A 542 24.69 1.14 -10.11
C ASN A 542 23.74 0.00 -9.76
N LYS A 543 22.43 0.27 -9.78
CA LYS A 543 21.36 -0.68 -9.46
C LYS A 543 20.15 -0.46 -10.37
N ILE A 544 19.53 -1.57 -10.79
CA ILE A 544 18.23 -1.60 -11.47
C ILE A 544 17.28 -2.40 -10.61
N ILE A 545 16.06 -1.88 -10.46
CA ILE A 545 15.02 -2.41 -9.60
C ILE A 545 13.70 -2.50 -10.37
N SER A 546 13.28 -3.68 -10.81
CA SER A 546 12.10 -3.89 -11.67
C SER A 546 10.79 -3.82 -10.88
N ALA A 547 9.93 -2.83 -11.16
CA ALA A 547 8.64 -2.62 -10.51
C ALA A 547 7.47 -3.29 -11.24
N VAL A 548 6.27 -3.36 -10.63
CA VAL A 548 5.01 -3.78 -11.31
C VAL A 548 4.82 -3.06 -12.66
N ASN A 549 5.11 -1.76 -12.68
CA ASN A 549 4.81 -0.87 -13.80
C ASN A 549 6.05 -0.07 -14.26
N GLY A 550 7.22 -0.71 -14.31
CA GLY A 550 8.45 -0.07 -14.82
C GLY A 550 9.71 -0.54 -14.10
N GLU A 551 10.66 0.36 -13.93
CA GLU A 551 11.92 0.08 -13.23
C GLU A 551 12.35 1.30 -12.39
N VAL A 552 13.20 1.08 -11.39
CA VAL A 552 13.87 2.13 -10.64
C VAL A 552 15.37 1.94 -10.81
N TRP A 553 16.04 2.94 -11.36
CA TRP A 553 17.48 2.93 -11.55
C TRP A 553 18.12 3.85 -10.52
N ALA A 554 19.09 3.34 -9.78
CA ALA A 554 19.83 4.14 -8.81
C ALA A 554 21.28 4.32 -9.29
N TYR A 555 21.67 5.59 -9.41
CA TYR A 555 23.03 6.08 -9.56
C TYR A 555 23.55 6.54 -8.18
N ASP A 556 24.72 7.16 -8.14
CA ASP A 556 25.34 7.58 -6.87
C ASP A 556 24.50 8.64 -6.14
N GLU A 557 23.94 9.60 -6.87
CA GLU A 557 23.19 10.72 -6.28
C GLU A 557 21.74 10.82 -6.77
N THR A 558 21.43 10.14 -7.88
CA THR A 558 20.13 10.23 -8.56
C THR A 558 19.44 8.88 -8.67
N ILE A 559 18.14 8.87 -8.39
CA ILE A 559 17.24 7.73 -8.54
C ILE A 559 16.22 8.08 -9.62
N LEU A 560 16.17 7.30 -10.70
CA LEU A 560 15.22 7.45 -11.79
C LEU A 560 14.12 6.40 -11.68
N ILE A 561 12.86 6.81 -11.80
CA ILE A 561 11.69 5.93 -11.73
C ILE A 561 11.04 5.92 -13.11
N PHE A 562 11.03 4.75 -13.74
CA PHE A 562 10.48 4.51 -15.08
C PHE A 562 9.05 3.96 -15.01
N ASP A 563 8.26 4.24 -16.05
CA ASP A 563 6.97 3.61 -16.31
C ASP A 563 7.11 2.28 -17.08
N ALA A 564 5.97 1.65 -17.40
CA ALA A 564 5.92 0.37 -18.10
C ALA A 564 6.45 0.50 -19.54
N GLU A 565 6.35 1.70 -20.12
CA GLU A 565 6.89 2.06 -21.42
C GLU A 565 8.39 2.44 -21.39
N GLN A 566 9.07 2.21 -20.26
CA GLN A 566 10.49 2.48 -20.07
C GLN A 566 10.84 3.97 -20.23
N LYS A 567 9.94 4.87 -19.82
CA LYS A 567 10.19 6.31 -19.77
C LYS A 567 10.26 6.81 -18.34
N VAL A 568 11.17 7.75 -18.08
CA VAL A 568 11.31 8.40 -16.77
C VAL A 568 9.99 9.08 -16.43
N ARG A 569 9.33 8.61 -15.38
CA ARG A 569 8.08 9.19 -14.86
C ARG A 569 8.35 10.22 -13.77
N ARG A 570 9.33 9.92 -12.91
CA ARG A 570 9.79 10.77 -11.80
C ARG A 570 11.26 10.49 -11.56
N TYR A 571 11.94 11.42 -10.91
CA TYR A 571 13.27 11.19 -10.36
C TYR A 571 13.41 11.82 -8.97
N ALA A 572 14.39 11.32 -8.21
CA ALA A 572 14.76 11.80 -6.91
C ALA A 572 16.28 11.99 -6.79
N LEU A 573 16.70 13.04 -6.08
CA LEU A 573 18.05 13.23 -5.60
C LEU A 573 18.13 12.71 -4.16
N TRP A 574 19.27 12.17 -3.73
CA TRP A 574 19.41 11.64 -2.38
C TRP A 574 20.79 11.89 -1.76
N LEU A 575 20.83 11.97 -0.44
CA LEU A 575 22.07 12.02 0.34
C LEU A 575 21.91 11.35 1.71
N ALA A 576 23.02 11.01 2.34
CA ALA A 576 23.09 10.54 3.72
C ALA A 576 23.95 11.49 4.57
N ASP A 577 23.41 11.95 5.71
CA ASP A 577 24.02 12.94 6.65
C ASP A 577 24.38 12.31 7.99
#